data_AF-A0A1C7LLE6-F1
#
_entry.id   AF-A0A1C7LLE6-F1
#
_cell.length_a   1.000
_cell.length_b   1.000
_cell.length_c   1.000
_cell.angle_alpha   90.00
_cell.angle_beta   90.00
_cell.angle_gamma   90.00
#
_symmetry.space_group_name_H-M   'P 1'
#
loop_
_entity.id
_entity.type
_entity.pdbx_description
1 polymer ?
#
loop_
_entity_poly.entity_id
_entity_poly.type
_entity_poly.pdbx_seq_one_letter_code
_entity_poly.pdbx_strand_id
1 'polypeptide(L)'
;MIIGASDGSDPFSDDHPPSPTETLPDYATEVGVLPPRYAHLERPDTPRIYTFTSWDHNSMYLLPPRDVDRDRVPIYYISVALNLNPFVPLSYVTTIRRGIDEDGEFVGEFELALLHARAIVKIGNQSMRLANVLQKDGHSTRKFRWLHGSIDLRWDCRTTLDDGSPMCICSDSSSRQLASFVPPPIDASPPLPAATLTVFPDGHQHFDHILLSALVVERKMTLAF
;
A
#
# COMPACT_ATOMS: atom_id res chain seq x y z
N MET A 1 -6.63 57.57 46.32
CA MET A 1 -6.93 56.79 47.54
C MET A 1 -8.43 56.61 47.63
N ILE A 2 -8.90 55.35 47.65
CA ILE A 2 -10.11 54.78 48.31
C ILE A 2 -11.47 55.33 47.81
N ILE A 3 -12.21 54.68 46.89
CA ILE A 3 -13.01 53.42 46.91
C ILE A 3 -14.09 53.38 48.00
N GLY A 4 -15.35 53.59 47.60
CA GLY A 4 -16.56 53.27 48.38
C GLY A 4 -17.16 51.94 47.96
N ALA A 5 -17.64 51.18 48.94
CA ALA A 5 -18.27 49.86 48.79
C ALA A 5 -19.74 49.98 48.32
N SER A 6 -20.17 49.07 47.44
CA SER A 6 -21.57 48.85 47.08
C SER A 6 -21.95 47.39 47.39
N ASP A 7 -23.07 47.26 48.08
CA ASP A 7 -23.64 46.07 48.70
C ASP A 7 -24.43 45.21 47.70
N GLY A 8 -24.67 43.97 48.11
CA GLY A 8 -24.97 42.81 47.27
C GLY A 8 -26.28 42.82 46.49
N SER A 9 -26.19 42.43 45.23
CA SER A 9 -27.27 41.78 44.47
C SER A 9 -26.72 40.47 43.91
N ASP A 10 -27.41 39.38 44.23
CA ASP A 10 -27.03 38.01 43.87
C ASP A 10 -27.18 37.81 42.35
N PRO A 11 -26.12 37.43 41.62
CA PRO A 11 -26.15 37.27 40.17
C PRO A 11 -26.86 35.99 39.68
N PHE A 12 -27.47 35.20 40.56
CA PHE A 12 -28.08 33.90 40.22
C PHE A 12 -29.61 33.84 40.37
N SER A 13 -30.34 34.95 40.18
CA SER A 13 -31.79 34.91 39.97
C SER A 13 -32.13 34.89 38.47
N ASP A 14 -32.48 33.70 37.99
CA ASP A 14 -32.96 33.41 36.63
C ASP A 14 -34.40 33.89 36.43
N ASP A 15 -34.58 35.15 36.00
CA ASP A 15 -35.80 35.61 35.34
C ASP A 15 -35.50 35.83 33.85
N HIS A 16 -35.51 34.74 33.06
CA HIS A 16 -35.38 34.80 31.61
C HIS A 16 -36.77 34.70 30.95
N PRO A 17 -37.12 35.58 29.99
CA PRO A 17 -38.34 35.44 29.21
C PRO A 17 -38.32 34.15 28.38
N PRO A 18 -39.47 33.53 28.06
CA PRO A 18 -39.51 32.26 27.35
C PRO A 18 -38.91 32.44 25.94
N SER A 19 -37.79 31.74 25.70
CA SER A 19 -37.14 31.65 24.39
C SER A 19 -38.10 31.07 23.35
N PRO A 20 -38.10 31.57 22.09
CA PRO A 20 -38.87 30.97 21.02
C PRO A 20 -38.38 29.54 20.83
N THR A 21 -39.31 28.60 20.82
CA THR A 21 -39.04 27.17 20.67
C THR A 21 -38.42 26.93 19.29
N GLU A 22 -37.09 26.94 19.22
CA GLU A 22 -36.34 26.38 18.11
C GLU A 22 -36.65 24.89 18.08
N THR A 23 -37.56 24.49 17.20
CA THR A 23 -37.75 23.11 16.80
C THR A 23 -36.42 22.61 16.24
N LEU A 24 -35.68 21.88 17.08
CA LEU A 24 -34.51 21.13 16.67
C LEU A 24 -34.91 20.24 15.49
N PRO A 25 -34.14 20.22 14.38
CA PRO A 25 -34.43 19.32 13.29
C PRO A 25 -34.41 17.88 13.82
N ASP A 26 -35.54 17.20 13.61
CA ASP A 26 -35.73 15.80 13.95
C ASP A 26 -34.77 14.96 13.10
N TYR A 27 -33.62 14.64 13.67
CA TYR A 27 -32.59 13.81 13.03
C TYR A 27 -33.04 12.35 12.84
N ALA A 28 -34.28 12.01 13.20
CA ALA A 28 -34.85 10.68 13.02
C ALA A 28 -35.31 10.38 11.57
N THR A 29 -35.08 11.28 10.61
CA THR A 29 -35.43 11.02 9.20
C THR A 29 -34.27 11.29 8.24
N GLU A 30 -33.09 10.75 8.55
CA GLU A 30 -32.11 10.54 7.49
C GLU A 30 -32.46 9.26 6.73
N VAL A 31 -32.85 9.47 5.47
CA VAL A 31 -32.82 8.51 4.36
C VAL A 31 -31.63 7.58 4.55
N GLY A 32 -31.85 6.27 4.48
CA GLY A 32 -30.86 5.23 4.75
C GLY A 32 -29.58 5.34 3.92
N VAL A 33 -28.71 6.26 4.30
CA VAL A 33 -27.31 6.28 3.93
C VAL A 33 -26.73 5.14 4.75
N LEU A 34 -26.62 3.97 4.11
CA LEU A 34 -25.76 2.90 4.61
C LEU A 34 -24.45 3.57 5.05
N PRO A 35 -23.99 3.39 6.29
CA PRO A 35 -22.69 3.89 6.69
C PRO A 35 -21.69 3.42 5.63
N PRO A 36 -20.64 4.23 5.31
CA PRO A 36 -19.63 3.80 4.35
C PRO A 36 -19.27 2.38 4.74
N ARG A 37 -19.42 1.44 3.79
CA ARG A 37 -18.96 0.06 4.00
C ARG A 37 -17.48 0.23 4.27
N TYR A 38 -17.12 0.31 5.55
CA TYR A 38 -15.81 -0.05 6.01
C TYR A 38 -15.72 -1.48 5.52
N ALA A 39 -15.09 -1.68 4.37
CA ALA A 39 -14.66 -2.98 3.94
C ALA A 39 -13.65 -3.38 5.01
N HIS A 40 -14.19 -3.94 6.09
CA HIS A 40 -13.44 -4.72 7.04
C HIS A 40 -13.01 -5.89 6.17
N LEU A 41 -11.88 -5.71 5.48
CA LEU A 41 -11.20 -6.78 4.79
C LEU A 41 -11.00 -7.82 5.88
N GLU A 42 -11.85 -8.85 5.84
CA GLU A 42 -11.89 -9.85 6.89
C GLU A 42 -10.49 -10.43 6.96
N ARG A 43 -9.82 -10.16 8.07
CA ARG A 43 -8.43 -10.55 8.27
C ARG A 43 -8.40 -12.07 8.13
N PRO A 44 -7.68 -12.61 7.13
CA PRO A 44 -7.64 -14.05 6.96
C PRO A 44 -6.98 -14.70 8.17
N ASP A 45 -7.48 -15.85 8.62
CA ASP A 45 -6.87 -16.61 9.73
C ASP A 45 -5.60 -17.34 9.30
N THR A 46 -5.45 -17.60 8.00
CA THR A 46 -4.33 -18.34 7.41
C THR A 46 -3.58 -17.49 6.39
N PRO A 47 -2.27 -17.76 6.17
CA PRO A 47 -1.53 -17.15 5.08
C PRO A 47 -2.19 -17.43 3.73
N ARG A 48 -2.16 -16.45 2.83
CA ARG A 48 -2.70 -16.55 1.47
C ARG A 48 -1.59 -16.39 0.45
N ILE A 49 -1.57 -17.27 -0.55
CA ILE A 49 -0.58 -17.28 -1.64
C ILE A 49 -1.20 -16.68 -2.90
N TYR A 50 -0.73 -15.49 -3.26
CA TYR A 50 -1.14 -14.79 -4.48
C TYR A 50 -0.16 -15.09 -5.61
N THR A 51 -0.67 -15.21 -6.83
CA THR A 51 0.13 -15.56 -8.00
C THR A 51 0.12 -14.44 -9.03
N PHE A 52 1.28 -14.06 -9.52
CA PHE A 52 1.40 -13.11 -10.64
C PHE A 52 1.25 -13.85 -11.96
N THR A 53 0.38 -13.39 -12.85
CA THR A 53 0.13 -14.04 -14.14
C THR A 53 0.14 -13.00 -15.24
N SER A 54 1.00 -13.17 -16.24
CA SER A 54 1.04 -12.29 -17.41
C SER A 54 -0.30 -12.30 -18.13
N TRP A 55 -0.80 -11.11 -18.46
CA TRP A 55 -2.03 -10.94 -19.23
C TRP A 55 -1.71 -10.63 -20.69
N ASP A 56 -0.86 -9.62 -20.90
CA ASP A 56 -0.33 -9.27 -22.21
C ASP A 56 1.18 -8.96 -22.14
N HIS A 57 1.71 -8.23 -23.13
CA HIS A 57 3.12 -7.90 -23.24
C HIS A 57 3.60 -6.87 -22.21
N ASN A 58 2.68 -6.06 -21.65
CA ASN A 58 2.98 -4.93 -20.77
C ASN A 58 2.21 -4.98 -19.45
N SER A 59 1.41 -6.01 -19.21
CA SER A 59 0.56 -6.11 -18.01
C SER A 59 0.47 -7.53 -17.45
N MET A 60 0.16 -7.59 -16.17
CA MET A 60 -0.05 -8.82 -15.42
C MET A 60 -1.11 -8.62 -14.34
N TYR A 61 -1.69 -9.74 -13.91
CA TYR A 61 -2.64 -9.81 -12.82
C TYR A 61 -2.00 -10.36 -11.56
N LEU A 62 -2.49 -9.90 -10.41
CA LEU A 62 -2.35 -10.62 -9.16
C LEU A 62 -3.64 -11.40 -8.89
N LEU A 63 -3.52 -12.73 -8.86
CA LEU A 63 -4.64 -13.64 -8.64
C LEU A 63 -4.66 -14.13 -7.19
N PRO A 64 -5.84 -14.22 -6.55
CA PRO A 64 -5.98 -14.81 -5.23
C PRO A 64 -5.80 -16.34 -5.24
N PRO A 65 -5.62 -16.93 -4.06
CA PRO A 65 -5.70 -18.39 -3.87
C PRO A 65 -7.05 -18.97 -4.34
N ARG A 66 -7.05 -20.21 -4.82
CA ARG A 66 -8.25 -20.90 -5.32
C ARG A 66 -9.30 -21.22 -4.24
N ASP A 67 -8.86 -21.33 -2.99
CA ASP A 67 -9.70 -21.55 -1.81
C ASP A 67 -10.48 -20.28 -1.41
N VAL A 68 -9.96 -19.10 -1.77
CA VAL A 68 -10.61 -17.81 -1.56
C VAL A 68 -11.57 -17.50 -2.69
N ASP A 69 -11.12 -17.68 -3.93
CA ASP A 69 -11.91 -17.44 -5.13
C ASP A 69 -11.64 -18.54 -6.16
N ARG A 70 -12.67 -19.34 -6.44
CA ARG A 70 -12.61 -20.44 -7.42
C ARG A 70 -12.49 -19.93 -8.85
N ASP A 71 -13.10 -18.77 -9.13
CA ASP A 71 -13.09 -18.15 -10.44
C ASP A 71 -11.78 -17.38 -10.67
N ARG A 72 -10.96 -17.22 -9.61
CA ARG A 72 -9.66 -16.53 -9.61
C ARG A 72 -9.77 -15.16 -10.27
N VAL A 73 -10.75 -14.37 -9.88
CA VAL A 73 -10.90 -13.01 -10.37
C VAL A 73 -9.68 -12.20 -9.95
N PRO A 74 -9.00 -11.50 -10.88
CA PRO A 74 -7.86 -10.66 -10.53
C PRO A 74 -8.22 -9.62 -9.48
N ILE A 75 -7.37 -9.49 -8.47
CA ILE A 75 -7.53 -8.50 -7.40
C ILE A 75 -6.71 -7.24 -7.66
N TYR A 76 -5.64 -7.35 -8.45
CA TYR A 76 -4.86 -6.21 -8.93
C TYR A 76 -4.49 -6.39 -10.39
N TYR A 77 -4.54 -5.27 -11.12
CA TYR A 77 -3.98 -5.08 -12.45
C TYR A 77 -2.68 -4.29 -12.32
N ILE A 78 -1.60 -4.82 -12.91
CA ILE A 78 -0.27 -4.24 -12.87
C ILE A 78 0.17 -4.01 -14.31
N SER A 79 0.44 -2.76 -14.69
CA SER A 79 0.94 -2.42 -16.02
C SER A 79 2.32 -1.81 -15.96
N VAL A 80 3.08 -1.96 -17.05
CA VAL A 80 4.42 -1.44 -17.23
C VAL A 80 4.50 -0.70 -18.55
N ALA A 81 4.96 0.54 -18.52
CA ALA A 81 5.14 1.37 -19.70
C ALA A 81 6.55 1.96 -19.75
N LEU A 82 7.10 2.10 -20.96
CA LEU A 82 8.36 2.79 -21.19
C LEU A 82 8.09 4.31 -21.33
N ASN A 83 8.76 5.13 -20.52
CA ASN A 83 8.69 6.57 -20.61
C ASN A 83 9.80 7.10 -21.54
N LEU A 84 9.38 7.60 -22.69
CA LEU A 84 10.25 8.12 -23.76
C LEU A 84 10.29 9.64 -23.81
N ASN A 85 9.83 10.35 -22.77
CA ASN A 85 9.83 11.80 -22.76
C ASN A 85 11.28 12.35 -22.87
N PRO A 86 11.59 13.20 -23.87
CA PRO A 86 12.96 13.62 -24.17
C PRO A 86 13.59 14.52 -23.09
N PHE A 87 12.79 15.00 -22.13
CA PHE A 87 13.26 15.84 -21.02
C PHE A 87 13.62 15.04 -19.77
N VAL A 88 13.47 13.72 -19.79
CA VAL A 88 13.81 12.84 -18.67
C VAL A 88 14.63 11.64 -19.16
N PRO A 89 15.45 11.03 -18.29
CA PRO A 89 16.11 9.77 -18.63
C PRO A 89 15.08 8.69 -18.97
N LEU A 90 15.45 7.80 -19.90
CA LEU A 90 14.70 6.60 -20.21
C LEU A 90 14.38 5.80 -18.95
N SER A 91 13.10 5.56 -18.70
CA SER A 91 12.61 4.93 -17.48
C SER A 91 11.43 4.02 -17.75
N TYR A 92 11.24 3.02 -16.89
CA TYR A 92 10.00 2.24 -16.85
C TYR A 92 9.10 2.77 -15.75
N VAL A 93 7.82 2.91 -16.06
CA VAL A 93 6.74 3.23 -15.12
C VAL A 93 5.96 1.94 -14.88
N THR A 94 5.90 1.49 -13.63
CA THR A 94 5.04 0.39 -13.22
C THR A 94 3.88 0.95 -12.40
N THR A 95 2.65 0.67 -12.82
CA THR A 95 1.43 1.18 -12.20
C THR A 95 0.62 0.01 -11.66
N ILE A 96 0.09 0.16 -10.44
CA ILE A 96 -0.69 -0.85 -9.74
C ILE A 96 -2.09 -0.28 -9.47
N ARG A 97 -3.10 -1.03 -9.88
CA ARG A 97 -4.52 -0.70 -9.65
C ARG A 97 -5.26 -1.90 -9.08
N ARG A 98 -6.30 -1.66 -8.28
CA ARG A 98 -7.21 -2.71 -7.82
C ARG A 98 -8.17 -3.14 -8.93
N GLY A 99 -8.45 -4.43 -9.01
CA GLY A 99 -9.38 -4.99 -10.00
C GLY A 99 -8.68 -5.57 -11.22
N ILE A 100 -9.39 -5.57 -12.35
CA ILE A 100 -9.05 -6.35 -13.55
C ILE A 100 -8.54 -5.49 -14.71
N ASP A 101 -8.52 -4.18 -14.58
CA ASP A 101 -8.22 -3.26 -15.69
C ASP A 101 -7.63 -1.93 -15.20
N GLU A 102 -7.46 -1.01 -16.16
CA GLU A 102 -6.91 0.33 -15.96
C GLU A 102 -7.89 1.31 -15.31
N ASP A 103 -9.19 0.98 -15.25
CA ASP A 103 -10.22 1.80 -14.63
C ASP A 103 -10.31 1.57 -13.12
N GLY A 104 -9.61 0.54 -12.63
CA GLY A 104 -9.42 0.23 -11.23
C GLY A 104 -8.89 1.36 -10.35
N GLU A 105 -9.16 1.26 -9.04
CA GLU A 105 -8.66 2.22 -8.05
C GLU A 105 -7.12 2.25 -8.05
N PHE A 106 -6.55 3.45 -8.15
CA PHE A 106 -5.11 3.64 -8.14
C PHE A 106 -4.52 3.32 -6.76
N VAL A 107 -3.55 2.40 -6.73
CA VAL A 107 -2.86 1.99 -5.51
C VAL A 107 -1.52 2.70 -5.39
N GLY A 108 -0.73 2.64 -6.46
CA GLY A 108 0.57 3.26 -6.51
C GLY A 108 1.24 3.07 -7.86
N GLU A 109 2.30 3.83 -8.04
CA GLU A 109 3.11 3.81 -9.25
C GLU A 109 4.57 4.04 -8.87
N PHE A 110 5.49 3.43 -9.59
CA PHE A 110 6.90 3.77 -9.46
C PHE A 110 7.58 3.87 -10.82
N GLU A 111 8.46 4.85 -10.94
CA GLU A 111 9.26 5.13 -12.13
C GLU A 111 10.73 4.90 -11.80
N LEU A 112 11.40 4.02 -12.55
CA LEU A 112 12.83 3.73 -12.40
C LEU A 112 13.56 4.04 -13.70
N ALA A 113 14.51 4.97 -13.66
CA ALA A 113 15.40 5.22 -14.78
C ALA A 113 16.41 4.07 -14.94
N LEU A 114 16.68 3.69 -16.18
CA LEU A 114 17.53 2.54 -16.49
C LEU A 114 19.01 2.78 -16.24
N LEU A 115 19.48 3.99 -16.55
CA LEU A 115 20.91 4.35 -16.52
C LEU A 115 21.22 5.44 -15.49
N HIS A 116 20.24 5.82 -14.67
CA HIS A 116 20.35 6.95 -13.75
C HIS A 116 19.73 6.59 -12.40
N ALA A 117 20.24 7.20 -11.32
CA ALA A 117 19.68 7.03 -9.98
C ALA A 117 18.30 7.71 -9.79
N ARG A 118 17.71 8.27 -10.85
CA ARG A 118 16.38 8.90 -10.78
C ARG A 118 15.33 7.81 -10.62
N ALA A 119 14.71 7.80 -9.46
CA ALA A 119 13.60 6.92 -9.14
C ALA A 119 12.53 7.69 -8.36
N ILE A 120 11.27 7.51 -8.74
CA ILE A 120 10.11 8.18 -8.14
C ILE A 120 9.09 7.10 -7.77
N VAL A 121 8.38 7.32 -6.67
CA VAL A 121 7.23 6.52 -6.27
C VAL A 121 6.06 7.44 -5.97
N LYS A 122 4.87 7.03 -6.39
CA LYS A 122 3.59 7.65 -6.09
C LYS A 122 2.75 6.67 -5.28
N ILE A 123 2.23 7.11 -4.14
CA ILE A 123 1.36 6.33 -3.26
C ILE A 123 0.15 7.20 -2.96
N GLY A 124 -1.04 6.79 -3.42
CA GLY A 124 -2.20 7.66 -3.47
C GLY A 124 -1.87 8.97 -4.21
N ASN A 125 -2.10 10.11 -3.55
CA ASN A 125 -1.88 11.44 -4.14
C ASN A 125 -0.47 12.02 -3.90
N GLN A 126 0.43 11.26 -3.26
CA GLN A 126 1.75 11.75 -2.90
C GLN A 126 2.83 11.20 -3.84
N SER A 127 3.58 12.09 -4.49
CA SER A 127 4.74 11.75 -5.33
C SER A 127 6.03 12.13 -4.61
N MET A 128 6.99 11.21 -4.56
CA MET A 128 8.26 11.41 -3.86
C MET A 128 9.41 10.63 -4.48
N ARG A 129 10.64 11.04 -4.18
CA ARG A 129 11.83 10.30 -4.59
C ARG A 129 11.83 8.94 -3.91
N LEU A 130 12.12 7.88 -4.67
CA LEU A 130 12.14 6.52 -4.12
C LEU A 130 13.15 6.38 -2.98
N ALA A 131 14.27 7.10 -3.02
CA ALA A 131 15.27 7.08 -1.96
C ALA A 131 14.75 7.56 -0.59
N ASN A 132 13.65 8.33 -0.55
CA ASN A 132 13.04 8.78 0.70
C ASN A 132 12.19 7.68 1.35
N VAL A 133 11.66 6.78 0.53
CA VAL A 133 10.75 5.70 0.95
C VAL A 133 11.49 4.38 1.11
N LEU A 134 12.35 4.02 0.15
CA LEU A 134 13.10 2.77 0.13
C LEU A 134 14.58 3.00 0.43
N GLN A 135 14.96 2.69 1.66
CA GLN A 135 16.30 2.83 2.20
C GLN A 135 17.00 1.47 2.26
N LYS A 136 18.34 1.47 2.30
CA LYS A 136 19.10 0.25 2.64
C LYS A 136 18.93 -0.02 4.13
N ASP A 137 18.71 -1.28 4.51
CA ASP A 137 18.57 -1.68 5.91
C ASP A 137 19.87 -2.30 6.44
N GLY A 138 20.72 -1.44 7.00
CA GLY A 138 22.07 -1.79 7.45
C GLY A 138 23.10 -1.81 6.31
N HIS A 139 24.09 -2.69 6.42
CA HIS A 139 25.20 -2.77 5.45
C HIS A 139 24.94 -3.72 4.27
N SER A 140 23.88 -4.54 4.33
CA SER A 140 23.58 -5.50 3.26
C SER A 140 22.97 -4.79 2.05
N THR A 141 23.43 -5.17 0.86
CA THR A 141 22.84 -4.73 -0.42
C THR A 141 21.50 -5.39 -0.72
N ARG A 142 21.14 -6.45 0.02
CA ARG A 142 19.92 -7.25 -0.16
C ARG A 142 18.89 -7.04 0.96
N LYS A 143 19.11 -6.03 1.81
CA LYS A 143 18.16 -5.65 2.85
C LYS A 143 17.66 -4.23 2.60
N PHE A 144 16.35 -4.07 2.65
CA PHE A 144 15.69 -2.79 2.38
C PHE A 144 14.69 -2.45 3.45
N ARG A 145 14.51 -1.17 3.71
CA ARG A 145 13.49 -0.63 4.60
C ARG A 145 12.58 0.30 3.81
N TRP A 146 11.30 0.00 3.80
CA TRP A 146 10.25 0.80 3.20
C TRP A 146 9.53 1.61 4.28
N LEU A 147 9.62 2.92 4.19
CA LEU A 147 9.04 3.88 5.14
C LEU A 147 8.10 4.84 4.43
N HIS A 148 6.81 4.79 4.79
CA HIS A 148 5.82 5.75 4.32
C HIS A 148 4.76 5.98 5.39
N GLY A 149 4.66 7.20 5.90
CA GLY A 149 3.76 7.51 7.02
C GLY A 149 4.07 6.67 8.26
N SER A 150 3.07 5.93 8.75
CA SER A 150 3.20 4.98 9.87
C SER A 150 3.65 3.58 9.45
N ILE A 151 3.82 3.33 8.15
CA ILE A 151 4.19 2.03 7.60
C ILE A 151 5.72 1.90 7.58
N ASP A 152 6.24 0.88 8.28
CA ASP A 152 7.65 0.49 8.33
C ASP A 152 7.76 -1.01 8.00
N LEU A 153 8.10 -1.30 6.74
CA LEU A 153 8.31 -2.66 6.25
C LEU A 153 9.80 -2.91 6.02
N ARG A 154 10.29 -4.08 6.41
CA ARG A 154 11.67 -4.51 6.19
C ARG A 154 11.68 -5.72 5.27
N TRP A 155 12.43 -5.62 4.18
CA TRP A 155 12.63 -6.68 3.22
C TRP A 155 14.02 -7.28 3.37
N ASP A 156 14.10 -8.58 3.62
CA ASP A 156 15.34 -9.36 3.62
C ASP A 156 15.33 -10.36 2.45
N CYS A 157 16.12 -10.08 1.43
CA CYS A 157 16.22 -10.86 0.18
C CYS A 157 17.50 -11.70 0.11
N ARG A 158 18.03 -12.11 1.27
CA ARG A 158 19.23 -12.96 1.35
C ARG A 158 18.93 -14.45 1.25
N THR A 159 17.67 -14.84 1.43
CA THR A 159 17.25 -16.24 1.39
C THR A 159 17.16 -16.74 -0.05
N THR A 160 17.60 -17.98 -0.27
CA THR A 160 17.41 -18.72 -1.52
C THR A 160 16.73 -20.05 -1.19
N LEU A 161 15.73 -20.41 -1.98
CA LEU A 161 15.03 -21.69 -1.87
C LEU A 161 15.91 -22.84 -2.39
N ASP A 162 15.50 -24.07 -2.12
CA ASP A 162 16.23 -25.28 -2.52
C ASP A 162 16.37 -25.43 -4.04
N ASP A 163 15.46 -24.82 -4.80
CA ASP A 163 15.49 -24.77 -6.27
C ASP A 163 16.38 -23.63 -6.81
N GLY A 164 17.04 -22.86 -5.94
CA GLY A 164 17.88 -21.72 -6.29
C GLY A 164 17.12 -20.40 -6.47
N SER A 165 15.78 -20.39 -6.41
CA SER A 165 14.99 -19.18 -6.54
C SER A 165 15.24 -18.25 -5.34
N PRO A 166 15.43 -16.93 -5.56
CA PRO A 166 15.56 -16.00 -4.46
C PRO A 166 14.23 -15.86 -3.71
N MET A 167 14.30 -15.57 -2.42
CA MET A 167 13.13 -15.33 -1.58
C MET A 167 13.37 -14.07 -0.73
N CYS A 168 12.43 -13.14 -0.83
CA CYS A 168 12.39 -11.92 -0.04
C CYS A 168 11.37 -12.05 1.09
N ILE A 169 11.78 -11.86 2.33
CA ILE A 169 10.91 -11.90 3.51
C ILE A 169 10.59 -10.47 3.94
N CYS A 170 9.30 -10.15 4.07
CA CYS A 170 8.82 -8.87 4.58
C CYS A 170 8.44 -9.00 6.06
N SER A 171 8.96 -8.10 6.90
CA SER A 171 8.59 -7.99 8.30
C SER A 171 8.23 -6.56 8.71
N ASP A 172 7.53 -6.41 9.82
CA ASP A 172 7.25 -5.11 10.43
C ASP A 172 8.43 -4.62 11.29
N SER A 173 8.27 -3.44 11.90
CA SER A 173 9.26 -2.86 12.83
C SER A 173 9.54 -3.73 14.06
N SER A 174 8.59 -4.61 14.43
CA SER A 174 8.70 -5.58 15.52
C SER A 174 9.27 -6.94 15.06
N SER A 175 9.76 -7.02 13.82
CA SER A 175 10.29 -8.24 13.20
C SER A 175 9.27 -9.37 13.04
N ARG A 176 7.97 -9.08 13.07
CA ARG A 176 6.94 -10.06 12.73
C ARG A 176 6.84 -10.18 11.21
N GLN A 177 6.81 -11.40 10.70
CA GLN A 177 6.69 -11.65 9.28
C GLN A 177 5.29 -11.31 8.77
N LEU A 178 5.22 -10.44 7.76
CA LEU A 178 3.98 -9.99 7.14
C LEU A 178 3.77 -10.63 5.77
N ALA A 179 4.84 -10.90 5.04
CA ALA A 179 4.79 -11.53 3.73
C ALA A 179 6.10 -12.23 3.36
N SER A 180 6.05 -13.04 2.31
CA SER A 180 7.21 -13.50 1.55
C SER A 180 6.94 -13.38 0.05
N PHE A 181 7.95 -12.96 -0.70
CA PHE A 181 7.89 -12.80 -2.14
C PHE A 181 8.97 -13.66 -2.80
N VAL A 182 8.56 -14.46 -3.78
CA VAL A 182 9.43 -15.32 -4.58
C VAL A 182 9.27 -14.88 -6.03
N PRO A 183 10.21 -14.10 -6.59
CA PRO A 183 10.21 -13.76 -8.01
C PRO A 183 10.58 -14.97 -8.87
N PRO A 184 10.35 -14.89 -10.20
CA PRO A 184 10.80 -15.92 -11.11
C PRO A 184 12.34 -15.97 -11.12
N PRO A 185 12.96 -17.16 -11.16
CA PRO A 185 14.39 -17.29 -11.34
C PRO A 185 14.80 -16.71 -12.70
N ILE A 186 15.71 -15.74 -12.68
CA ILE A 186 16.14 -14.97 -13.87
C ILE A 186 16.84 -15.90 -14.90
N ASP A 187 17.54 -16.92 -14.42
CA ASP A 187 18.33 -17.84 -15.24
C ASP A 187 17.56 -19.10 -15.67
N ALA A 188 16.26 -19.20 -15.35
CA ALA A 188 15.47 -20.37 -15.74
C ALA A 188 15.08 -20.33 -17.22
N SER A 189 15.00 -21.51 -17.83
CA SER A 189 14.52 -21.63 -19.22
C SER A 189 13.01 -21.33 -19.27
N PRO A 190 12.52 -20.58 -20.27
CA PRO A 190 11.10 -20.37 -20.46
C PRO A 190 10.31 -21.69 -20.64
N PRO A 191 9.06 -21.77 -20.16
CA PRO A 191 8.33 -20.73 -19.45
C PRO A 191 8.82 -20.58 -18.01
N LEU A 192 9.07 -19.33 -17.60
CA LEU A 192 9.46 -19.02 -16.22
C LEU A 192 8.29 -19.35 -15.28
N PRO A 193 8.56 -19.90 -14.07
CA PRO A 193 7.51 -20.08 -13.08
C PRO A 193 6.92 -18.72 -12.67
N ALA A 194 5.64 -18.71 -12.34
CA ALA A 194 4.97 -17.50 -11.89
C ALA A 194 5.59 -17.01 -10.57
N ALA A 195 5.74 -15.69 -10.45
CA ALA A 195 6.10 -15.09 -9.17
C ALA A 195 4.98 -15.34 -8.16
N THR A 196 5.33 -15.48 -6.88
CA THR A 196 4.35 -15.67 -5.80
C THR A 196 4.58 -14.68 -4.67
N LEU A 197 3.47 -14.18 -4.12
CA LEU A 197 3.45 -13.35 -2.92
C LEU A 197 2.59 -14.05 -1.87
N THR A 198 3.22 -14.55 -0.80
CA THR A 198 2.49 -15.06 0.35
C THR A 198 2.30 -13.92 1.34
N VAL A 199 1.06 -13.63 1.72
CA VAL A 199 0.75 -12.61 2.74
C VAL A 199 0.17 -13.31 3.97
N PHE A 200 0.76 -13.05 5.13
CA PHE A 200 0.32 -13.59 6.41
C PHE A 200 -0.89 -12.79 6.93
N PRO A 201 -1.67 -13.32 7.89
CA PRO A 201 -2.82 -12.62 8.47
C PRO A 201 -2.57 -11.15 8.82
N ASP A 202 -1.49 -10.86 9.56
CA ASP A 202 -1.11 -9.48 9.95
C ASP A 202 -0.66 -8.60 8.77
N GLY A 203 -0.28 -9.18 7.63
CA GLY A 203 0.15 -8.45 6.45
C GLY A 203 -1.00 -7.89 5.61
N HIS A 204 -2.20 -8.45 5.72
CA HIS A 204 -3.33 -8.07 4.84
C HIS A 204 -3.79 -6.62 5.05
N GLN A 205 -3.65 -6.06 6.26
CA GLN A 205 -3.91 -4.63 6.51
C GLN A 205 -2.90 -3.69 5.81
N HIS A 206 -1.78 -4.22 5.33
CA HIS A 206 -0.71 -3.48 4.65
C HIS A 206 -0.51 -3.96 3.21
N PHE A 207 -1.51 -4.65 2.64
CA PHE A 207 -1.37 -5.38 1.38
C PHE A 207 -0.83 -4.51 0.24
N ASP A 208 -1.41 -3.33 0.03
CA ASP A 208 -0.98 -2.39 -1.01
C ASP A 208 0.51 -2.04 -0.90
N HIS A 209 0.96 -1.72 0.32
CA HIS A 209 2.35 -1.37 0.58
C HIS A 209 3.27 -2.58 0.40
N ILE A 210 2.83 -3.77 0.83
CA ILE A 210 3.58 -5.02 0.61
C ILE A 210 3.73 -5.28 -0.89
N LEU A 211 2.64 -5.22 -1.66
CA LEU A 211 2.65 -5.45 -3.10
C LEU A 211 3.55 -4.44 -3.82
N LEU A 212 3.34 -3.15 -3.57
CA LEU A 212 4.11 -2.08 -4.19
C LEU A 212 5.60 -2.19 -3.83
N SER A 213 5.92 -2.35 -2.55
CA SER A 213 7.32 -2.43 -2.11
C SER A 213 8.02 -3.71 -2.58
N ALA A 214 7.33 -4.85 -2.68
CA ALA A 214 7.88 -6.07 -3.25
C ALA A 214 8.34 -5.88 -4.70
N LEU A 215 7.48 -5.30 -5.54
CA LEU A 215 7.80 -5.04 -6.95
C LEU A 215 8.95 -4.04 -7.10
N VAL A 216 8.99 -3.00 -6.26
CA VAL A 216 10.09 -2.04 -6.26
C VAL A 216 11.41 -2.69 -5.83
N VAL A 217 11.39 -3.49 -4.76
CA VAL A 217 12.57 -4.22 -4.27
C VAL A 217 13.11 -5.16 -5.34
N GLU A 218 12.24 -5.92 -5.99
CA GLU A 218 12.61 -6.82 -7.08
C GLU A 218 13.27 -6.06 -8.24
N ARG A 219 12.62 -5.00 -8.72
CA ARG A 219 13.18 -4.18 -9.79
C ARG A 219 14.52 -3.57 -9.42
N LYS A 220 14.68 -3.08 -8.18
CA LYS A 220 15.94 -2.53 -7.69
C LYS A 220 17.04 -3.59 -7.60
N MET A 221 16.70 -4.81 -7.21
CA MET A 221 17.64 -5.94 -7.19
C MET A 221 18.08 -6.31 -8.61
N THR A 222 17.15 -6.39 -9.57
CA THR A 222 17.47 -6.72 -10.98
C THR A 222 18.26 -5.63 -11.72
N LEU A 223 18.09 -4.36 -11.37
CA LEU A 223 18.82 -3.23 -11.98
C LEU A 223 20.18 -2.95 -11.32
N ALA A 224 20.48 -3.54 -10.17
CA ALA A 224 21.74 -3.33 -9.45
C ALA A 224 22.87 -4.28 -9.90
N PHE A 225 22.65 -5.04 -10.97
CA PHE A 225 23.65 -5.89 -11.64
C PHE A 225 24.40 -5.13 -12.72
#